data_AF-A0A8S8Z5B3-F1
#
_entry.id   AF-A0A8S8Z5B3-F1
#
_cell.length_a   1.000
_cell.length_b   1.000
_cell.length_c   1.000
_cell.angle_alpha   90.00
_cell.angle_beta   90.00
_cell.angle_gamma   90.00
#
_symmetry.space_group_name_H-M   'P 1'
#
loop_
_entity.id
_entity.type
_entity.pdbx_description
1 polymer ?
#
loop_
_entity_poly.entity_id
_entity_poly.type
_entity_poly.pdbx_seq_one_letter_code
_entity_poly.pdbx_strand_id
1 'polypeptide(L)'
;MTITTIGDEKQITQIVKQLDKMIDTIEVRRLDVNNSVYRELVMFKIKVSKPEDSMEINKLASAYSAKTHDAKKESIIVEMTATPHQISAFEELAKKFGIKEMARTGITALEREEHEH
;
A
#
# COMPACT_ATOMS: atom_id res chain seq x y z
N MET A 1 0.98 7.70 13.85
CA MET A 1 1.86 7.53 12.67
C MET A 1 2.31 6.08 12.62
N THR A 2 2.42 5.48 11.44
CA THR A 2 2.95 4.12 11.28
C THR A 2 4.36 4.19 10.68
N ILE A 3 5.33 3.50 11.28
CA ILE A 3 6.71 3.42 10.80
C ILE A 3 7.01 1.96 10.47
N THR A 4 7.49 1.70 9.25
CA THR A 4 7.99 0.38 8.85
C THR A 4 9.50 0.45 8.70
N THR A 5 10.24 -0.45 9.35
CA THR A 5 11.70 -0.48 9.31
C THR A 5 12.20 -1.91 9.44
N ILE A 6 13.45 -2.13 9.03
CA ILE A 6 14.14 -3.43 9.13
C ILE A 6 15.36 -3.20 10.03
N GLY A 7 15.52 -4.05 11.04
CA GLY A 7 16.66 -3.98 11.95
C GLY A 7 16.66 -5.15 12.92
N ASP A 8 17.79 -5.35 13.60
CA ASP A 8 17.89 -6.30 14.70
C ASP A 8 17.17 -5.79 15.97
N GLU A 9 16.97 -6.67 16.95
CA GLU A 9 16.27 -6.31 18.19
C GLU A 9 16.89 -5.12 18.94
N LYS A 10 18.21 -4.94 18.90
CA LYS A 10 18.87 -3.81 19.54
C LYS A 10 18.53 -2.51 18.81
N GLN A 11 18.58 -2.53 17.47
CA GLN A 11 18.22 -1.39 16.63
C GLN A 11 16.75 -1.00 16.82
N ILE A 12 15.82 -1.96 16.75
CA ILE A 12 14.38 -1.68 16.93
C ILE A 12 14.12 -1.13 18.35
N THR A 13 14.74 -1.71 19.37
CA THR A 13 14.63 -1.22 20.76
C THR A 13 15.13 0.21 20.89
N GLN A 14 16.23 0.53 20.22
CA GLN A 14 16.76 1.88 20.24
C GLN A 14 15.83 2.87 19.53
N ILE A 15 15.28 2.51 18.36
CA ILE A 15 14.33 3.35 17.62
C ILE A 15 13.11 3.68 18.50
N VAL A 16 12.50 2.67 19.13
CA VAL A 16 11.36 2.87 20.04
C VAL A 16 11.73 3.81 21.17
N LYS A 17 12.87 3.59 21.85
CA LYS A 17 13.34 4.45 22.95
C LYS A 17 13.60 5.89 22.52
N GLN A 18 14.04 6.14 21.29
CA GLN A 18 14.26 7.50 20.81
C GLN A 18 12.94 8.21 20.50
N LEU A 19 11.99 7.50 19.90
CA LEU A 19 10.67 8.05 19.61
C LEU A 19 9.89 8.38 20.89
N ASP A 20 9.98 7.51 21.90
CA ASP A 20 9.31 7.64 23.20
C ASP A 20 9.81 8.85 24.03
N LYS A 21 11.04 9.31 23.78
CA LYS A 21 11.61 10.50 24.43
C LYS A 21 11.20 11.82 23.81
N MET A 22 10.55 11.80 22.65
CA MET A 22 10.17 13.05 21.98
C MET A 22 8.98 13.68 22.71
N ILE A 23 9.02 15.00 22.89
CA ILE A 23 8.00 15.77 23.62
C ILE A 23 6.60 15.55 23.02
N ASP A 24 6.52 15.42 21.69
CA ASP A 24 5.26 15.29 20.95
C ASP A 24 4.76 13.83 20.83
N THR A 25 5.46 12.87 21.43
CA THR A 25 5.06 11.46 21.39
C THR A 25 4.21 11.12 22.61
N ILE A 26 2.97 10.69 22.37
CA ILE A 26 2.08 10.18 23.42
C ILE A 26 2.44 8.73 23.76
N GLU A 27 2.64 7.89 22.74
CA GLU A 27 2.91 6.46 22.90
C GLU A 27 3.57 5.86 21.65
N VAL A 28 4.47 4.90 21.86
CA VAL A 28 5.07 4.10 20.79
C VAL A 28 4.75 2.62 21.02
N ARG A 29 3.99 2.02 20.10
CA ARG A 29 3.69 0.58 20.12
C ARG A 29 4.38 -0.15 18.99
N ARG A 30 4.92 -1.32 19.29
CA ARG A 30 5.28 -2.31 18.26
C ARG A 30 4.03 -3.11 17.94
N LEU A 31 3.70 -3.23 16.66
CA LEU A 31 2.53 -3.98 16.22
C LEU A 31 2.95 -5.42 15.88
N ASP A 32 2.19 -6.42 16.35
CA ASP A 32 2.33 -7.79 15.84
C ASP A 32 1.68 -7.90 14.45
N VAL A 33 2.48 -8.23 13.44
CA VAL A 33 2.02 -8.40 12.05
C VAL A 33 0.94 -9.47 11.93
N ASN A 34 0.97 -10.52 12.76
CA ASN A 34 -0.02 -11.59 12.73
C ASN A 34 -1.36 -11.17 13.35
N ASN A 35 -1.34 -10.23 14.30
CA ASN A 35 -2.54 -9.71 14.95
C ASN A 35 -2.94 -8.31 14.46
N SER A 36 -2.38 -7.84 13.34
CA SER A 36 -2.66 -6.52 12.81
C SER A 36 -3.35 -6.57 11.45
N VAL A 37 -4.21 -5.58 11.19
CA VAL A 37 -4.63 -5.23 9.84
C VAL A 37 -3.75 -4.09 9.36
N TYR A 38 -3.05 -4.31 8.26
CA TYR A 38 -2.24 -3.28 7.61
C TYR A 38 -2.59 -3.17 6.13
N ARG A 39 -2.65 -1.93 5.65
CA ARG A 39 -3.01 -1.59 4.28
C ARG A 39 -2.17 -0.42 3.80
N GLU A 40 -2.07 -0.31 2.49
CA GLU A 40 -1.47 0.83 1.81
C GLU A 40 -2.40 1.24 0.68
N LEU A 41 -2.50 2.55 0.42
CA LEU A 41 -3.18 3.09 -0.75
C LEU A 41 -2.13 3.40 -1.82
N VAL A 42 -2.41 2.95 -3.05
CA VAL A 42 -1.57 3.19 -4.22
C VAL A 42 -2.41 3.64 -5.39
N MET A 43 -1.88 4.59 -6.15
CA MET A 43 -2.40 4.99 -7.45
C MET A 43 -1.36 4.72 -8.53
N PHE A 44 -1.76 4.00 -9.58
CA PHE A 44 -0.96 3.72 -10.77
C PHE A 44 -1.52 4.49 -11.95
N LYS A 45 -0.71 5.33 -12.61
CA LYS A 45 -1.04 5.90 -13.92
C LYS A 45 -0.48 4.97 -14.99
N ILE A 46 -1.34 4.26 -15.71
CA ILE A 46 -0.97 3.22 -16.67
C ILE A 46 -1.23 3.73 -18.09
N LYS A 47 -0.29 3.54 -19.01
CA LYS A 47 -0.44 3.90 -20.42
C LYS A 47 -1.52 3.03 -21.08
N VAL A 48 -2.30 3.65 -21.97
CA VAL A 48 -3.19 2.97 -22.90
C VAL A 48 -2.65 3.22 -24.30
N SER A 49 -2.13 2.19 -24.97
CA SER A 49 -1.56 2.31 -26.33
C SER A 49 -2.58 1.91 -27.38
N LYS A 50 -3.45 0.95 -27.06
CA LYS A 50 -4.55 0.49 -27.92
C LYS A 50 -5.87 0.45 -27.13
N PRO A 51 -7.03 0.52 -27.80
CA PRO A 51 -8.33 0.44 -27.12
C PRO A 51 -8.49 -0.81 -26.24
N GLU A 52 -7.89 -1.94 -26.63
CA GLU A 52 -7.97 -3.21 -25.89
C GLU A 52 -7.24 -3.16 -24.54
N ASP A 53 -6.16 -2.36 -24.44
CA ASP A 53 -5.39 -2.20 -23.20
C ASP A 53 -6.30 -1.67 -22.08
N SER A 54 -7.20 -0.73 -22.41
CA SER A 54 -8.18 -0.19 -21.44
C SER A 54 -9.08 -1.28 -20.87
N MET A 55 -9.58 -2.19 -21.71
CA MET A 55 -10.43 -3.29 -21.26
C MET A 55 -9.65 -4.27 -20.38
N GLU A 56 -8.41 -4.60 -20.75
CA GLU A 56 -7.57 -5.49 -19.93
C GLU A 56 -7.18 -4.87 -18.60
N ILE A 57 -6.82 -3.58 -18.57
CA ILE A 57 -6.51 -2.84 -17.35
C ILE A 57 -7.71 -2.79 -16.42
N ASN A 58 -8.91 -2.48 -16.94
CA ASN A 58 -10.14 -2.47 -16.16
C ASN A 58 -10.48 -3.86 -15.60
N LYS A 59 -10.25 -4.92 -16.38
CA LYS A 59 -10.42 -6.31 -15.92
C LYS A 59 -9.43 -6.66 -14.81
N LEU A 60 -8.16 -6.27 -14.95
CA LEU A 60 -7.14 -6.47 -13.93
C LEU A 60 -7.48 -5.70 -12.65
N ALA A 61 -7.87 -4.43 -12.76
CA ALA A 61 -8.30 -3.61 -11.63
C ALA A 61 -9.49 -4.25 -10.90
N SER A 62 -10.49 -4.71 -11.64
CA SER A 62 -11.67 -5.40 -11.08
C SER A 62 -11.29 -6.67 -10.31
N ALA A 63 -10.34 -7.46 -10.82
CA ALA A 63 -9.86 -8.67 -10.14
C ALA A 63 -9.20 -8.37 -8.79
N TYR A 64 -8.63 -7.18 -8.62
CA TYR A 64 -8.02 -6.71 -7.37
C TYR A 64 -8.95 -5.84 -6.53
N SER A 65 -10.23 -5.73 -6.90
CA SER A 65 -11.20 -4.80 -6.28
C SER A 65 -10.69 -3.35 -6.24
N ALA A 66 -9.88 -2.98 -7.23
CA ALA A 66 -9.34 -1.65 -7.41
C ALA A 66 -10.35 -0.76 -8.16
N LYS A 67 -10.27 0.55 -7.92
CA LYS A 67 -11.09 1.54 -8.62
C LYS A 67 -10.31 2.11 -9.80
N THR A 68 -10.97 2.28 -10.94
CA THR A 68 -10.38 2.96 -12.09
C THR A 68 -10.94 4.38 -12.19
N HIS A 69 -10.03 5.31 -12.45
CA HIS A 69 -10.30 6.71 -12.70
C HIS A 69 -9.87 7.00 -14.14
N ASP A 70 -10.81 7.40 -14.98
CA ASP A 70 -10.52 7.69 -16.38
C ASP A 70 -9.67 8.95 -16.47
N ALA A 71 -8.41 8.77 -16.83
CA ALA A 71 -7.62 9.81 -17.45
C ALA A 71 -7.86 9.75 -18.97
N LYS A 72 -7.48 10.80 -19.70
CA LYS A 72 -7.65 10.96 -21.16
C LYS A 72 -7.29 9.68 -21.96
N LYS A 73 -7.65 9.61 -23.24
CA LYS A 73 -7.47 8.46 -24.17
C LYS A 73 -6.12 7.71 -24.16
N GLU A 74 -5.07 8.25 -23.55
CA GLU A 74 -3.70 7.70 -23.55
C GLU A 74 -3.26 7.10 -22.20
N SER A 75 -4.10 7.14 -21.16
CA SER A 75 -3.79 6.54 -19.86
C SER A 75 -5.02 6.35 -18.97
N ILE A 76 -4.96 5.39 -18.06
CA ILE A 76 -5.94 5.17 -17.00
C ILE A 76 -5.23 5.28 -15.66
N ILE A 77 -5.92 5.82 -14.65
CA ILE A 77 -5.43 5.80 -13.28
C ILE A 77 -6.15 4.69 -12.52
N VAL A 78 -5.41 3.81 -11.85
CA VAL A 78 -5.96 2.75 -11.01
C VAL A 78 -5.61 3.04 -9.55
N GLU A 79 -6.62 3.13 -8.70
CA GLU A 79 -6.51 3.28 -7.25
C GLU A 79 -6.78 1.95 -6.57
N MET A 80 -5.88 1.53 -5.67
CA MET A 80 -6.01 0.29 -4.91
C MET A 80 -5.65 0.52 -3.45
N THR A 81 -6.43 -0.07 -2.55
CA THR A 81 -6.09 -0.18 -1.12
C THR A 81 -5.98 -1.65 -0.75
N ALA A 82 -4.76 -2.12 -0.49
CA ALA A 82 -4.48 -3.55 -0.30
C ALA A 82 -3.24 -3.76 0.57
N THR A 83 -2.83 -5.03 0.81
CA THR A 83 -1.53 -5.27 1.47
C THR A 83 -0.39 -4.95 0.50
N PRO A 84 0.83 -4.60 0.97
CA PRO A 84 2.00 -4.39 0.12
C PRO A 84 2.26 -5.55 -0.84
N HIS A 85 2.04 -6.79 -0.40
CA HIS A 85 2.18 -7.97 -1.26
C HIS A 85 1.18 -7.98 -2.41
N GLN A 86 -0.10 -7.71 -2.13
CA GLN A 86 -1.13 -7.61 -3.18
C GLN A 86 -0.85 -6.46 -4.15
N ILE A 87 -0.33 -5.34 -3.64
CA ILE A 87 0.10 -4.18 -4.43
C ILE A 87 1.22 -4.56 -5.40
N SER A 88 2.28 -5.19 -4.90
CA SER A 88 3.39 -5.63 -5.74
C SER A 88 2.94 -6.64 -6.81
N ALA A 89 2.02 -7.54 -6.47
CA ALA A 89 1.49 -8.49 -7.45
C ALA A 89 0.71 -7.79 -8.59
N PHE A 90 -0.12 -6.79 -8.26
CA PHE A 90 -0.80 -5.97 -9.26
C PHE A 90 0.21 -5.20 -10.13
N GLU A 91 1.23 -4.60 -9.50
CA GLU A 91 2.27 -3.84 -10.17
C GLU A 91 3.00 -4.68 -11.22
N GLU A 92 3.41 -5.91 -10.88
CA GLU A 92 4.07 -6.82 -11.82
C GLU A 92 3.19 -7.14 -13.05
N LEU A 93 1.89 -7.35 -12.84
CA LEU A 93 0.95 -7.60 -13.94
C LEU A 93 0.70 -6.34 -14.78
N ALA A 94 0.69 -5.16 -14.16
CA ALA A 94 0.46 -3.89 -14.82
C ALA A 94 1.67 -3.40 -15.63
N LYS A 95 2.90 -3.85 -15.31
CA LYS A 95 4.14 -3.47 -16.00
C LYS A 95 4.07 -3.67 -17.53
N LYS A 96 3.38 -4.71 -18.01
CA LYS A 96 3.25 -5.00 -19.45
C LYS A 96 2.58 -3.88 -20.25
N PHE A 97 1.73 -3.07 -19.63
CA PHE A 97 1.06 -1.93 -20.28
C PHE A 97 1.92 -0.65 -20.27
N GLY A 98 2.88 -0.58 -19.35
CA GLY A 98 3.70 0.60 -19.09
C GLY A 98 3.10 1.51 -18.04
N ILE A 99 3.63 1.44 -16.81
CA ILE A 99 3.29 2.34 -15.70
C ILE A 99 4.06 3.66 -15.93
N LYS A 100 3.34 4.77 -16.10
CA LYS A 100 3.91 6.11 -16.30
C LYS A 100 4.31 6.75 -14.97
N GLU A 101 3.44 6.64 -13.97
CA GLU A 101 3.62 7.23 -12.64
C GLU A 101 3.00 6.32 -11.59
N MET A 102 3.53 6.39 -10.38
CA MET A 102 3.00 5.68 -9.22
C MET A 102 3.09 6.58 -7.99
N ALA A 103 2.01 6.62 -7.20
CA ALA A 103 1.96 7.29 -5.91
C ALA A 103 1.55 6.29 -4.83
N ARG A 104 2.33 6.22 -3.75
CA ARG A 104 2.19 5.25 -2.66
C ARG A 104 2.15 5.97 -1.31
N THR A 105 1.18 5.67 -0.45
CA THR A 105 1.06 6.33 0.87
C THR A 105 2.01 5.76 1.93
N GLY A 106 2.57 4.57 1.69
CA GLY A 106 3.13 3.74 2.76
C GLY A 106 2.06 3.05 3.59
N ILE A 107 2.49 2.22 4.53
CA ILE A 107 1.62 1.36 5.33
C ILE A 107 0.91 2.19 6.42
N THR A 108 -0.40 1.98 6.54
CA THR A 108 -1.18 2.26 7.75
C THR A 108 -1.58 0.94 8.41
N ALA A 109 -1.59 0.88 9.74
CA ALA A 109 -1.83 -0.36 10.47
C ALA A 109 -2.54 -0.12 11.81
N LEU A 110 -3.38 -1.07 12.20
CA LEU A 110 -4.02 -1.18 13.51
C LEU A 110 -4.00 -2.64 13.96
N GLU A 111 -3.78 -2.86 15.25
CA GLU A 111 -4.00 -4.16 15.89
C GLU A 111 -5.49 -4.49 15.92
N ARG A 112 -5.82 -5.78 15.82
CA ARG A 112 -7.17 -6.29 16.03
C ARG A 112 -7.46 -6.30 17.53
N GLU A 113 -8.71 -6.01 17.90
CA GLU A 113 -9.16 -6.26 19.27
C GLU A 113 -9.20 -7.76 19.53
N GLU A 114 -8.71 -8.19 20.69
CA GLU A 114 -9.02 -9.52 21.19
C GLU A 114 -10.52 -9.54 21.53
N HIS A 115 -11.28 -10.44 20.92
CA HIS A 115 -12.64 -10.69 21.36
C HIS A 115 -12.57 -11.37 22.73
N GLU A 116 -12.69 -10.59 23.81
CA GLU A 116 -13.05 -11.13 25.11
C GLU A 116 -14.46 -11.74 24.99
N HIS A 117 -14.54 -13.07 25.11
CA HIS A 117 -15.79 -13.81 25.23
C HIS A 117 -16.20 -13.94 26.69
#